data_AF-A0A7K7MFX2-F1
#
_entry.id   AF-A0A7K7MFX2-F1
#
_cell.length_a   1.000
_cell.length_b   1.000
_cell.length_c   1.000
_cell.angle_alpha   90.00
_cell.angle_beta   90.00
_cell.angle_gamma   90.00
#
_symmetry.space_group_name_H-M   'P 1'
#
loop_
_entity.id
_entity.type
_entity.pdbx_description
1 polymer ?
#
loop_
_entity_poly.entity_id
_entity_poly.type
_entity_poly.pdbx_seq_one_letter_code
_entity_poly.pdbx_strand_id
1 'polypeptide(L)' 'QHTHYPQFASREFAGRTRRGPFGDALAEFDGSVGQLLQALQDNGLESSTLVFFTSDNG' A
#
# COMPACT_ATOMS: atom_id res chain seq x y z
N GLN A 1 1.71 2.10 -9.99
CA GLN A 1 1.21 3.49 -9.85
C GLN A 1 0.09 3.42 -8.84
N HIS A 2 0.16 4.18 -7.75
CA HIS A 2 -0.90 4.20 -6.75
C HIS A 2 -1.33 5.64 -6.49
N THR A 3 -2.63 5.79 -6.26
CA THR A 3 -3.41 7.01 -5.96
C THR A 3 -3.40 8.15 -6.98
N HIS A 4 -2.47 8.22 -7.93
CA HIS A 4 -2.57 9.16 -9.06
C HIS A 4 -3.58 8.66 -10.11
N TYR A 5 -4.35 9.58 -10.70
CA TYR A 5 -5.31 9.26 -11.76
C TYR A 5 -4.62 8.82 -13.07
N PRO A 6 -5.18 7.87 -13.84
CA PRO A 6 -6.36 7.05 -13.53
C PRO A 6 -6.08 5.96 -12.48
N GLN A 7 -7.09 5.65 -11.67
CA GLN A 7 -6.97 4.69 -10.58
C GLN A 7 -7.00 3.26 -11.11
N PHE A 8 -6.03 2.45 -10.69
CA PHE A 8 -5.96 1.03 -10.98
C PHE A 8 -5.83 0.24 -9.69
N ALA A 9 -6.54 -0.88 -9.62
CA ALA A 9 -6.37 -1.89 -8.58
C ALA A 9 -6.32 -3.27 -9.24
N SER A 10 -5.52 -4.19 -8.72
CA SER A 10 -5.57 -5.59 -9.17
C SER A 10 -6.92 -6.23 -8.85
N ARG A 11 -7.20 -7.37 -9.49
CA ARG A 11 -8.48 -8.10 -9.32
C ARG A 11 -8.76 -8.50 -7.87
N GLU A 12 -7.73 -8.68 -7.06
CA GLU A 12 -7.87 -9.04 -5.65
C GLU A 12 -8.49 -7.89 -4.83
N PHE A 13 -8.08 -6.65 -5.15
CA PHE A 13 -8.45 -5.44 -4.40
C PHE A 13 -9.61 -4.66 -5.04
N ALA A 14 -9.90 -4.87 -6.32
CA ALA A 14 -11.00 -4.21 -7.03
C ALA A 14 -12.38 -4.52 -6.42
N GLY A 15 -13.18 -3.48 -6.16
CA GLY A 15 -14.53 -3.55 -5.59
C GLY A 15 -14.56 -3.97 -4.12
N ARG A 16 -13.43 -3.97 -3.41
CA ARG A 16 -13.34 -4.44 -2.02
C ARG A 16 -13.58 -3.33 -1.01
N THR A 17 -13.43 -2.08 -1.41
CA THR A 17 -13.57 -0.94 -0.49
C THR A 17 -14.86 -0.15 -0.72
N ARG A 18 -15.34 0.51 0.34
CA ARG A 18 -16.50 1.42 0.26
C ARG A 18 -16.18 2.76 -0.44
N ARG A 19 -14.90 3.03 -0.75
CA ARG A 19 -14.42 4.29 -1.35
C ARG A 19 -14.13 4.13 -2.85
N GLY A 20 -14.70 3.11 -3.49
CA GLY A 20 -14.61 2.89 -4.94
C GLY A 20 -13.17 2.71 -5.43
N PRO A 21 -12.89 2.98 -6.72
CA PRO A 21 -11.59 2.67 -7.33
C PRO A 21 -10.39 3.32 -6.65
N PHE A 22 -10.54 4.52 -6.08
CA PHE A 22 -9.49 5.15 -5.28
C PHE A 22 -9.21 4.38 -4.00
N GLY A 23 -10.27 3.95 -3.29
CA GLY A 23 -10.14 3.14 -2.10
C GLY A 23 -9.49 1.79 -2.39
N ASP A 24 -9.83 1.18 -3.53
CA ASP A 24 -9.27 -0.11 -3.95
C ASP A 24 -7.77 0.03 -4.27
N ALA A 25 -7.38 1.10 -4.97
CA ALA A 25 -5.98 1.40 -5.25
C ALA A 25 -5.18 1.70 -3.97
N LEU A 26 -5.80 2.37 -3.00
CA LEU A 26 -5.20 2.64 -1.69
C LEU A 26 -5.06 1.37 -0.85
N ALA A 27 -6.05 0.47 -0.88
CA ALA A 27 -6.00 -0.80 -0.16
C ALA A 27 -4.93 -1.74 -0.73
N GLU A 28 -4.74 -1.76 -2.04
CA GLU A 28 -3.64 -2.50 -2.67
C GLU A 28 -2.27 -1.94 -2.27
N PHE A 29 -2.15 -0.61 -2.21
CA PHE A 29 -0.94 0.04 -1.74
C PHE A 29 -0.63 -0.30 -0.28
N ASP A 30 -1.65 -0.22 0.60
CA ASP A 30 -1.55 -0.61 2.00
C ASP A 30 -1.10 -2.07 2.18
N GLY A 31 -1.70 -2.99 1.42
CA GLY A 31 -1.29 -4.40 1.41
C GLY A 31 0.16 -4.62 0.99
N SER A 32 0.63 -3.86 -0.01
CA SER A 32 2.03 -3.91 -0.46
C SER A 32 3.00 -3.40 0.61
N VAL A 33 2.65 -2.33 1.33
CA VAL A 33 3.43 -1.85 2.49
C VAL A 33 3.46 -2.91 3.59
N GLY A 34 2.34 -3.57 3.85
CA GLY A 34 2.27 -4.70 4.80
C GLY A 34 3.26 -5.82 4.47
N GLN A 35 3.39 -6.20 3.20
CA GLN A 35 4.36 -7.20 2.75
C GLN A 35 5.81 -6.75 2.99
N LEU A 36 6.13 -5.48 2.77
CA LEU A 36 7.47 -4.94 3.05
C LEU A 36 7.79 -4.98 4.55
N LEU A 37 6.85 -4.58 5.40
CA LEU A 37 7.03 -4.62 6.85
C LEU A 37 7.17 -6.06 7.36
N GLN A 38 6.40 -7.00 6.81
CA GLN A 38 6.53 -8.42 7.14
C GLN A 38 7.92 -8.94 6.74
N ALA A 39 8.40 -8.60 5.54
CA ALA A 39 9.73 -9.00 5.09
C ALA A 39 10.85 -8.45 6.00
N LEU A 40 10.72 -7.23 6.52
CA LEU A 40 11.69 -6.69 7.49
C LEU A 40 11.69 -7.51 8.79
N GLN A 41 10.52 -7.88 9.30
CA GLN A 41 10.37 -8.71 10.51
C GLN A 41 10.92 -10.12 10.30
N ASP A 42 10.60 -10.77 9.19
CA ASP A 42 11.03 -12.14 8.87
C ASP A 42 12.55 -12.26 8.76
N ASN A 43 13.23 -11.15 8.44
CA ASN A 43 14.69 -11.06 8.35
C ASN A 43 15.35 -10.46 9.61
N GLY A 44 14.58 -10.12 10.65
CA GLY A 44 15.08 -9.53 11.90
C GLY A 44 15.67 -8.13 11.75
N LEU A 45 15.24 -7.38 10.73
CA LEU A 45 15.78 -6.06 10.37
C LEU A 45 14.93 -4.90 10.90
N GLU A 46 13.76 -5.18 11.48
CA GLU A 46 12.77 -4.19 11.88
C GLU A 46 13.30 -3.18 12.91
N SER A 47 14.17 -3.62 13.83
CA SER A 47 14.76 -2.75 14.86
C SER A 47 15.90 -1.85 14.33
N SER A 48 16.42 -2.14 13.14
CA SER A 48 17.55 -1.44 12.53
C SER A 48 17.16 -0.63 11.27
N THR A 49 15.87 -0.64 10.93
CA THR A 49 15.34 -0.02 9.71
C THR A 49 14.37 1.09 10.07
N LEU A 50 14.70 2.34 9.67
CA LEU A 50 13.76 3.45 9.74
C LEU A 50 12.82 3.42 8.53
N VAL A 51 11.53 3.29 8.78
CA VAL A 51 10.48 3.40 7.74
C VAL A 51 9.79 4.76 7.86
N PHE A 52 9.76 5.51 6.75
CA PHE A 52 9.08 6.80 6.68
C PHE A 52 8.09 6.80 5.53
N PHE A 53 6.82 7.11 5.83
CA PHE A 53 5.73 7.13 4.86
C PHE A 53 5.20 8.55 4.67
N THR A 54 5.06 8.99 3.41
CA THR A 54 4.55 10.31 3.06
C THR A 54 3.85 10.28 1.69
N SER A 55 3.02 11.29 1.43
CA SER A 55 2.53 11.64 0.08
C SER A 55 3.41 12.75 -0.51
N ASP A 56 3.40 12.90 -1.82
CA ASP A 56 4.04 14.02 -2.54
C ASP A 56 3.21 15.31 -2.43
N ASN A 57 1.88 15.18 -2.57
CA ASN A 57 0.91 16.26 -2.40
C ASN A 57 -0.49 15.70 -2.06
N GLY A 58 -1.47 16.60 -1.92
CA GLY A 58 -2.91 16.29 -1.87
C GLY A 58 -3.55 16.32 -3.25
#